data_AF-A0A2P5NDU6-F1
#
_entry.id   AF-A0A2P5NDU6-F1
#
_cell.length_a   1.000
_cell.length_b   1.000
_cell.length_c   1.000
_cell.angle_alpha   90.00
_cell.angle_beta   90.00
_cell.angle_gamma   90.00
#
_symmetry.space_group_name_H-M   'P 1'
#
loop_
_entity.id
_entity.type
_entity.pdbx_description
1 polymer ?
#
loop_
_entity_poly.entity_id
_entity_poly.type
_entity_poly.pdbx_seq_one_letter_code
_entity_poly.pdbx_strand_id
1 'polypeptide(L)'
;MDTPSPDIRDYLKIVKKRRKYLLIPFVVIALLSVVLAVTLPSVYRSSATILIEEQEIPSELVKSTVTTFADQRIQIISQRIMSRSNLVDIIKKYDLYADDRKTKTEEKILEKMRQSIKVETISADVMDPRSGRPTKATIAFQLTFDDHSPSLAQRVTNELTSLFLRENIKSRTESAENAALFLSEEARRLKEKGQQLQATLADFKEKNLRQLPEANQLNQQELNALNNQLLSLDSQERSTQDRRYYLEGQLAQIEPNTATFGAAGNRVFGMRDRLKELQGQYPSLLARYSDNHPDVVKMRREIESLQKEIGSSTDLNTMNAELTDKRARLASLTEQYSDRHPDVINLQKQVTSLEQAMVEGAKNPTANINLEPDNPAYITLKAQLEAASSDLKSLEYTRVQVRQRIEELRQNLMQSPLVEKDYMDLVQELNNTNQRYQAVSAREMEAQIAQQLEIEKKGERFTLIDPAQEPLEPVSPNRMAILFLGMVLAIAGGFGAVAGGEMLDATIHSEKAIVSILGVGPLASIPYMQSRMENSQARRQQGMLLVALAGGIVLAMALFHWLFMPLDVFWYKLLRVVFGGH
;
A
#
# COMPACT_ATOMS: atom_id res chain seq x y z
N MET A 1 48.63 -75.39 29.31
CA MET A 1 47.39 -76.17 29.50
C MET A 1 46.57 -75.94 28.26
N ASP A 2 46.78 -76.78 27.23
CA ASP A 2 46.04 -76.68 25.98
C ASP A 2 44.79 -77.54 26.14
N THR A 3 43.65 -76.90 26.32
CA THR A 3 42.36 -77.59 26.20
C THR A 3 42.23 -78.02 24.74
N PRO A 4 42.19 -79.33 24.42
CA PRO A 4 42.06 -79.75 23.04
C PRO A 4 40.69 -79.29 22.52
N SER A 5 40.72 -78.48 21.46
CA SER A 5 39.52 -77.98 20.80
C SER A 5 38.65 -79.16 20.34
N PRO A 6 37.34 -79.14 20.60
CA PRO A 6 36.44 -80.22 20.19
C PRO A 6 36.51 -80.47 18.67
N ASP A 7 36.61 -81.75 18.28
CA ASP A 7 36.68 -82.20 16.88
C ASP A 7 35.28 -82.14 16.24
N ILE A 8 35.20 -81.80 14.95
CA ILE A 8 33.95 -81.69 14.17
C ILE A 8 33.14 -83.00 14.24
N ARG A 9 33.83 -84.14 14.36
CA ARG A 9 33.21 -85.47 14.51
C ARG A 9 32.42 -85.64 15.80
N ASP A 10 32.77 -84.92 16.87
CA ASP A 10 32.06 -85.01 18.14
C ASP A 10 30.77 -84.17 18.12
N TYR A 11 30.78 -83.00 17.47
CA TYR A 11 29.56 -82.23 17.20
C TYR A 11 28.54 -83.01 16.34
N LEU A 12 28.99 -83.74 15.33
CA LEU A 12 28.12 -84.60 14.51
C LEU A 12 27.46 -85.73 15.30
N LYS A 13 28.16 -86.32 16.28
CA LYS A 13 27.59 -87.35 17.17
C LYS A 13 26.51 -86.77 18.08
N ILE A 14 26.73 -85.58 18.64
CA ILE A 14 25.76 -84.86 19.49
C ILE A 14 24.47 -84.60 18.69
N VAL A 15 24.60 -84.09 17.48
CA VAL A 15 23.46 -83.84 16.59
C VAL A 15 22.71 -85.13 16.24
N LYS A 16 23.43 -86.23 15.93
CA LYS A 16 22.81 -87.52 15.59
C LYS A 16 22.04 -88.14 16.77
N LYS A 17 22.56 -87.98 18.00
CA LYS A 17 21.93 -88.48 19.23
C LYS A 17 20.71 -87.65 19.62
N ARG A 18 20.80 -86.32 19.49
CA ARG A 18 19.75 -85.36 19.88
C ARG A 18 18.90 -84.85 18.71
N ARG A 19 18.84 -85.58 17.59
CA ARG A 19 18.08 -85.20 16.38
C ARG A 19 16.63 -84.77 16.63
N LYS A 20 15.97 -85.25 17.69
CA LYS A 20 14.61 -84.81 18.07
C LYS A 20 14.60 -83.34 18.55
N TYR A 21 15.60 -82.93 19.32
CA TYR A 21 15.78 -81.54 19.77
C TYR A 21 16.17 -80.60 18.63
N LEU A 22 16.75 -81.10 17.53
CA LEU A 22 16.98 -80.31 16.33
C LEU A 22 15.71 -80.22 15.46
N LEU A 23 15.09 -81.37 15.16
CA LEU A 23 13.99 -81.46 14.20
C LEU A 23 12.67 -80.87 14.72
N ILE A 24 12.33 -81.08 16.00
CA ILE A 24 11.05 -80.59 16.55
C ILE A 24 10.95 -79.05 16.50
N PRO A 25 11.87 -78.28 17.10
CA PRO A 25 11.80 -76.82 17.04
C PRO A 25 11.99 -76.28 15.62
N PHE A 26 12.83 -76.93 14.79
CA PHE A 26 12.97 -76.55 13.38
C PHE A 26 11.61 -76.65 12.66
N VAL A 27 10.92 -77.79 12.75
CA VAL A 27 9.62 -78.00 12.10
C VAL A 27 8.56 -77.06 12.66
N VAL A 28 8.53 -76.84 13.99
CA VAL A 28 7.56 -75.93 14.62
C VAL A 28 7.76 -74.48 14.16
N ILE A 29 9.00 -73.97 14.19
CA ILE A 29 9.30 -72.59 13.78
C ILE A 29 9.07 -72.41 12.27
N ALA A 30 9.46 -73.39 11.45
CA ALA A 30 9.22 -73.35 10.01
C ALA A 30 7.72 -73.35 9.69
N LEU A 31 6.93 -74.21 10.34
CA LEU A 31 5.48 -74.27 10.16
C LEU A 31 4.80 -72.98 10.62
N LEU A 32 5.22 -72.41 11.77
CA LEU A 32 4.72 -71.15 12.27
C LEU A 32 5.03 -69.98 11.31
N SER A 33 6.21 -70.01 10.69
CA SER A 33 6.62 -69.01 9.69
C SER A 33 5.79 -69.10 8.41
N VAL A 34 5.47 -70.32 7.95
CA VAL A 34 4.56 -70.54 6.81
C VAL A 34 3.15 -70.07 7.14
N VAL A 35 2.64 -70.40 8.33
CA VAL A 35 1.33 -69.94 8.80
C VAL A 35 1.30 -68.42 8.82
N LEU A 36 2.30 -67.76 9.42
CA LEU A 36 2.39 -66.30 9.48
C LEU A 36 2.47 -65.66 8.09
N ALA A 37 3.22 -66.26 7.17
CA ALA A 37 3.35 -65.76 5.80
C ALA A 37 2.04 -65.81 5.00
N VAL A 38 1.13 -66.72 5.36
CA VAL A 38 -0.16 -66.92 4.69
C VAL A 38 -1.29 -66.16 5.38
N THR A 39 -1.28 -66.04 6.71
CA THR A 39 -2.38 -65.41 7.47
C THR A 39 -2.34 -63.89 7.46
N LEU A 40 -1.17 -63.28 7.22
CA LEU A 40 -1.06 -61.83 7.14
C LEU A 40 -1.77 -61.30 5.87
N PRO A 41 -2.63 -60.27 6.00
CA PRO A 41 -3.40 -59.76 4.89
C PRO A 41 -2.48 -59.12 3.83
N SER A 42 -2.73 -59.44 2.56
CA SER A 42 -2.06 -58.81 1.44
C SER A 42 -2.47 -57.34 1.33
N VAL A 43 -1.51 -56.46 1.09
CA VAL A 43 -1.71 -55.06 0.74
C VAL A 43 -1.20 -54.85 -0.67
N TYR A 44 -2.02 -54.24 -1.49
CA TYR A 44 -1.75 -53.92 -2.88
C TYR A 44 -1.57 -52.41 -3.03
N ARG A 45 -0.58 -52.03 -3.83
CA ARG A 45 -0.27 -50.62 -4.12
C ARG A 45 -0.61 -50.31 -5.55
N SER A 46 -1.43 -49.29 -5.76
CA SER A 46 -1.69 -48.72 -7.07
C SER A 46 -1.02 -47.35 -7.17
N SER A 47 -0.32 -47.10 -8.27
CA SER A 47 0.42 -45.86 -8.52
C SER A 47 -0.02 -45.20 -9.81
N ALA A 48 -0.09 -43.87 -9.82
CA ALA A 48 -0.23 -43.06 -11.03
C ALA A 48 0.93 -42.05 -11.12
N THR A 49 1.45 -41.85 -12.32
CA THR A 49 2.60 -40.95 -12.57
C THR A 49 2.13 -39.72 -13.33
N ILE A 50 2.35 -38.55 -12.74
CA ILE A 50 1.95 -37.25 -13.28
C ILE A 50 3.20 -36.45 -13.64
N LEU A 51 3.30 -36.00 -14.89
CA LEU A 51 4.36 -35.15 -15.41
C LEU A 51 4.01 -33.67 -15.24
N ILE A 52 5.04 -32.87 -15.00
CA ILE A 52 4.95 -31.42 -14.96
C ILE A 52 5.48 -30.92 -16.31
N GLU A 53 4.57 -30.53 -17.19
CA GLU A 53 4.91 -29.95 -18.49
C GLU A 53 5.16 -28.45 -18.32
N GLU A 54 6.34 -27.98 -18.70
CA GLU A 54 6.66 -26.56 -18.79
C GLU A 54 5.85 -25.89 -19.91
N GLN A 55 5.67 -24.57 -19.80
CA GLN A 55 4.92 -23.78 -20.77
C GLN A 55 5.63 -23.71 -22.13
N GLU A 56 4.93 -24.00 -23.24
CA GLU A 56 5.46 -23.95 -24.62
C GLU A 56 5.72 -22.53 -25.14
N ILE A 57 5.17 -21.50 -24.48
CA ILE A 57 5.31 -20.10 -24.89
C ILE A 57 6.61 -19.53 -24.29
N PRO A 58 7.47 -18.85 -25.07
CA PRO A 58 8.69 -18.23 -24.55
C PRO A 58 8.40 -17.35 -23.33
N SER A 59 9.08 -17.62 -22.21
CA SER A 59 8.91 -16.91 -20.93
C SER A 59 9.28 -15.42 -20.98
N GLU A 60 9.88 -14.97 -22.09
CA GLU A 60 10.13 -13.56 -22.41
C GLU A 60 8.87 -12.80 -22.83
N LEU A 61 7.86 -13.50 -23.37
CA LEU A 61 6.61 -12.88 -23.85
C LEU A 61 5.57 -12.72 -22.73
N VAL A 62 5.58 -13.62 -21.74
CA VAL A 62 4.70 -13.55 -20.57
C VAL A 62 5.45 -14.10 -19.36
N LYS A 63 5.75 -13.23 -18.39
CA LYS A 63 6.33 -13.66 -17.12
C LYS A 63 5.23 -14.17 -16.21
N SER A 64 5.30 -15.45 -15.81
CA SER A 64 4.41 -15.96 -14.77
C SER A 64 4.64 -15.19 -13.46
N THR A 65 3.58 -14.62 -12.92
CA THR A 65 3.55 -14.03 -11.57
C THR A 65 3.55 -15.11 -10.48
N VAL A 66 3.25 -16.36 -10.84
CA VAL A 66 3.31 -17.53 -9.96
C VAL A 66 4.67 -18.21 -10.16
N THR A 67 5.63 -17.92 -9.28
CA THR A 67 7.02 -18.41 -9.33
C THR A 67 7.32 -19.50 -8.32
N THR A 68 6.30 -20.12 -7.71
CA THR A 68 6.52 -21.18 -6.72
C THR A 68 7.06 -22.44 -7.40
N PHE A 69 8.13 -23.01 -6.83
CA PHE A 69 8.67 -24.29 -7.27
C PHE A 69 7.59 -25.37 -7.23
N ALA A 70 7.58 -26.25 -8.23
CA ALA A 70 6.57 -27.31 -8.36
C ALA A 70 6.41 -28.14 -7.08
N ASP A 71 7.49 -28.40 -6.35
CA ASP A 71 7.47 -29.13 -5.06
C ASP A 71 6.58 -28.49 -4.00
N GLN A 72 6.67 -27.16 -3.83
CA GLN A 72 5.86 -26.44 -2.85
C GLN A 72 4.38 -26.53 -3.21
N ARG A 73 4.07 -26.40 -4.51
CA ARG A 73 2.70 -26.54 -5.02
C ARG A 73 2.18 -27.95 -4.81
N ILE A 74 2.97 -28.97 -5.13
CA ILE A 74 2.61 -30.37 -4.90
C ILE A 74 2.28 -30.61 -3.43
N GLN A 75 3.09 -30.06 -2.52
CA GLN A 75 2.87 -30.20 -1.08
C GLN A 75 1.58 -29.50 -0.62
N ILE A 76 1.32 -28.27 -1.08
CA ILE A 76 0.09 -27.53 -0.77
C ILE A 76 -1.14 -28.27 -1.29
N ILE A 77 -1.10 -28.72 -2.54
CA ILE A 77 -2.19 -29.47 -3.17
C ILE A 77 -2.39 -30.80 -2.43
N SER A 78 -1.31 -31.50 -2.08
CA SER A 78 -1.38 -32.73 -1.29
C SER A 78 -2.07 -32.49 0.06
N GLN A 79 -1.72 -31.41 0.77
CA GLN A 79 -2.39 -31.05 2.03
C GLN A 79 -3.89 -30.76 1.84
N ARG A 80 -4.26 -30.08 0.75
CA ARG A 80 -5.67 -29.82 0.43
C ARG A 80 -6.44 -31.11 0.10
N ILE A 81 -5.85 -32.02 -0.69
CA ILE A 81 -6.47 -33.30 -1.04
C ILE A 81 -6.57 -34.21 0.19
N MET A 82 -5.58 -34.20 1.07
CA MET A 82 -5.56 -34.95 2.34
C MET A 82 -6.39 -34.29 3.46
N SER A 83 -7.16 -33.24 3.14
CA SER A 83 -8.06 -32.59 4.08
C SER A 83 -9.19 -33.52 4.50
N ARG A 84 -9.73 -33.29 5.71
CA ARG A 84 -10.80 -34.13 6.28
C ARG A 84 -12.00 -34.26 5.35
N SER A 85 -12.50 -33.16 4.77
CA SER A 85 -13.68 -33.19 3.89
C SER A 85 -13.46 -34.09 2.68
N ASN A 86 -12.33 -33.91 1.99
CA ASN A 86 -12.02 -34.68 0.79
C ASN A 86 -11.82 -36.17 1.10
N LEU A 87 -11.11 -36.50 2.18
CA LEU A 87 -10.91 -37.90 2.58
C LEU A 87 -12.22 -38.58 3.00
N VAL A 88 -13.09 -37.89 3.75
CA VAL A 88 -14.41 -38.42 4.12
C VAL A 88 -15.26 -38.71 2.88
N ASP A 89 -15.23 -37.82 1.89
CA ASP A 89 -16.01 -37.99 0.65
C ASP A 89 -15.52 -39.19 -0.17
N ILE A 90 -14.20 -39.38 -0.29
CA ILE A 90 -13.61 -40.53 -0.96
C ILE A 90 -13.93 -41.83 -0.20
N ILE A 91 -13.81 -41.84 1.12
CA ILE A 91 -14.16 -43.01 1.96
C ILE A 91 -15.61 -43.42 1.74
N LYS A 92 -16.54 -42.45 1.70
CA LYS A 92 -17.96 -42.73 1.46
C LYS A 92 -18.22 -43.20 0.04
N LYS A 93 -17.61 -42.56 -0.96
CA LYS A 93 -17.80 -42.85 -2.38
C LYS A 93 -17.38 -44.27 -2.76
N TYR A 94 -16.27 -44.76 -2.19
CA TYR A 94 -15.71 -46.08 -2.48
C TYR A 94 -15.94 -47.12 -1.36
N ASP A 95 -16.77 -46.79 -0.38
CA ASP A 95 -17.09 -47.62 0.79
C ASP A 95 -15.85 -48.17 1.53
N LEU A 96 -14.81 -47.34 1.66
CA LEU A 96 -13.54 -47.76 2.22
C LEU A 96 -13.66 -48.07 3.72
N TYR A 97 -12.84 -49.02 4.19
CA TYR A 97 -12.68 -49.33 5.61
C TYR A 97 -13.99 -49.73 6.32
N ALA A 98 -14.89 -50.45 5.64
CA ALA A 98 -16.21 -50.82 6.17
C ALA A 98 -16.18 -51.47 7.57
N ASP A 99 -15.23 -52.36 7.85
CA ASP A 99 -15.11 -53.02 9.16
C ASP A 99 -14.46 -52.13 10.23
N ASP A 100 -13.49 -51.31 9.83
CA ASP A 100 -12.87 -50.33 10.72
C ASP A 100 -13.88 -49.25 11.15
N ARG A 101 -14.80 -48.84 10.26
CA ARG A 101 -15.88 -47.87 10.59
C ARG A 101 -16.84 -48.36 11.67
N LYS A 102 -16.96 -49.68 11.90
CA LYS A 102 -17.80 -50.24 12.98
C LYS A 102 -17.13 -50.16 14.35
N THR A 103 -15.79 -50.12 14.39
CA THR A 103 -15.02 -50.33 15.63
C THR A 103 -14.11 -49.16 15.99
N LYS A 104 -13.73 -48.31 15.03
CA LYS A 104 -12.80 -47.20 15.20
C LYS A 104 -13.49 -45.85 15.02
N THR A 105 -12.92 -44.82 15.64
CA THR A 105 -13.35 -43.44 15.45
C THR A 105 -13.00 -42.96 14.04
N GLU A 106 -13.78 -42.01 13.52
CA GLU A 106 -13.54 -41.40 12.21
C GLU A 106 -12.10 -40.88 12.06
N GLU A 107 -11.54 -40.21 13.08
CA GLU A 107 -10.18 -39.67 13.01
C GLU A 107 -9.12 -40.77 12.81
N LYS A 108 -9.26 -41.92 13.49
CA LYS A 108 -8.35 -43.05 13.30
C LYS A 108 -8.40 -43.60 11.86
N ILE A 109 -9.57 -43.53 11.24
CA ILE A 109 -9.77 -43.99 9.85
C ILE A 109 -9.17 -42.98 8.88
N LEU A 110 -9.35 -41.68 9.13
CA LEU A 110 -8.72 -40.63 8.35
C LEU A 110 -7.20 -40.69 8.44
N GLU A 111 -6.65 -40.94 9.62
CA GLU A 111 -5.21 -41.10 9.80
C GLU A 111 -4.67 -42.34 9.08
N LYS A 112 -5.39 -43.47 9.15
CA LYS A 112 -5.09 -44.66 8.34
C LYS A 112 -5.08 -44.32 6.85
N MET A 113 -6.07 -43.58 6.36
CA MET A 113 -6.15 -43.17 4.97
C MET A 113 -4.99 -42.25 4.55
N ARG A 114 -4.61 -41.28 5.40
CA ARG A 114 -3.45 -40.41 5.15
C ARG A 114 -2.16 -41.23 5.04
N GLN A 115 -1.98 -42.25 5.89
CA GLN A 115 -0.81 -43.14 5.85
C GLN A 115 -0.79 -44.06 4.61
N SER A 116 -1.97 -44.42 4.10
CA SER A 116 -2.10 -45.20 2.86
C SER A 116 -1.83 -44.40 1.59
N ILE A 117 -1.87 -43.07 1.63
CA ILE A 117 -1.60 -42.20 0.47
C ILE A 117 -0.16 -41.70 0.55
N LYS A 118 0.60 -41.83 -0.53
CA LYS A 118 1.95 -41.27 -0.64
C LYS A 118 2.13 -40.50 -1.93
N VAL A 119 2.92 -39.43 -1.85
CA VAL A 119 3.30 -38.58 -2.98
C VAL A 119 4.83 -38.55 -3.00
N GLU A 120 5.42 -39.10 -4.06
CA GLU A 120 6.87 -39.18 -4.23
C GLU A 120 7.27 -38.34 -5.45
N THR A 121 8.14 -37.36 -5.26
CA THR A 121 8.61 -36.49 -6.35
C THR A 121 9.77 -37.13 -7.10
N ILE A 122 9.81 -36.91 -8.42
CA ILE A 122 10.87 -37.33 -9.32
C ILE A 122 11.54 -36.06 -9.83
N SER A 123 12.79 -35.85 -9.41
CA SER A 123 13.56 -34.65 -9.76
C SER A 123 14.71 -34.96 -10.72
N ALA A 124 15.01 -34.02 -11.60
CA ALA A 124 16.16 -34.03 -12.50
C ALA A 124 17.03 -32.79 -12.29
N ASP A 125 18.33 -32.90 -12.53
CA ASP A 125 19.23 -31.75 -12.53
C ASP A 125 19.03 -30.94 -13.82
N VAL A 126 18.54 -29.70 -13.69
CA VAL A 126 18.34 -28.76 -14.79
C VAL A 126 19.20 -27.51 -14.60
N MET A 127 19.52 -26.82 -15.69
CA MET A 127 20.24 -25.55 -15.62
C MET A 127 19.23 -24.41 -15.44
N ASP A 128 19.33 -23.61 -14.37
CA ASP A 128 18.46 -22.46 -14.18
C ASP A 128 18.70 -21.41 -15.29
N PRO A 129 17.69 -21.04 -16.09
CA PRO A 129 17.82 -20.07 -17.18
C PRO A 129 18.28 -18.68 -16.73
N ARG A 130 18.07 -18.30 -15.46
CA ARG A 130 18.41 -16.97 -14.93
C ARG A 130 19.82 -16.90 -14.35
N SER A 131 20.25 -17.97 -13.67
CA SER A 131 21.51 -17.97 -12.93
C SER A 131 22.61 -18.82 -13.60
N GLY A 132 22.26 -19.66 -14.56
CA GLY A 132 23.19 -20.60 -15.22
C GLY A 132 23.76 -21.65 -14.27
N ARG A 133 23.12 -21.88 -13.12
CA ARG A 133 23.55 -22.87 -12.10
C ARG A 133 22.69 -24.14 -12.18
N PRO A 134 23.29 -25.33 -11.97
CA PRO A 134 22.53 -26.56 -11.86
C PRO A 134 21.62 -26.51 -10.63
N THR A 135 20.32 -26.75 -10.84
CA THR A 135 19.27 -26.80 -9.83
C THR A 135 18.46 -28.08 -10.03
N LYS A 136 18.00 -28.71 -8.95
CA LYS A 136 17.07 -29.85 -9.03
C LYS A 136 15.67 -29.34 -9.32
N ALA A 137 15.12 -29.69 -10.48
CA ALA A 137 13.72 -29.44 -10.80
C ALA A 137 12.92 -30.74 -10.70
N THR A 138 11.77 -30.69 -10.06
CA THR A 138 10.83 -31.79 -10.06
C THR A 138 10.11 -31.84 -11.40
N ILE A 139 10.31 -32.93 -12.13
CA ILE A 139 9.80 -33.14 -13.48
C ILE A 139 8.52 -33.97 -13.48
N ALA A 140 8.35 -34.84 -12.49
CA ALA A 140 7.17 -35.68 -12.33
C ALA A 140 6.97 -36.01 -10.86
N PHE A 141 5.81 -36.56 -10.51
CA PHE A 141 5.58 -37.14 -9.20
C PHE A 141 4.66 -38.35 -9.32
N GLN A 142 4.84 -39.29 -8.40
CA GLN A 142 4.06 -40.50 -8.30
C GLN A 142 3.09 -40.41 -7.12
N LEU A 143 1.83 -40.69 -7.38
CA LEU A 143 0.77 -40.76 -6.38
C LEU A 143 0.41 -42.22 -6.16
N THR A 144 0.52 -42.70 -4.91
CA THR A 144 0.24 -44.10 -4.59
C THR A 144 -0.83 -44.23 -3.52
N PHE A 145 -1.65 -45.27 -3.63
CA PHE A 145 -2.59 -45.65 -2.58
C PHE A 145 -2.51 -47.15 -2.29
N ASP A 146 -2.44 -47.48 -1.00
CA ASP A 146 -2.30 -48.83 -0.47
C ASP A 146 -3.64 -49.34 0.12
N ASP A 147 -4.16 -50.44 -0.41
CA ASP A 147 -5.39 -51.09 0.08
C ASP A 147 -5.33 -52.63 0.00
N HIS A 148 -6.23 -53.32 0.71
CA HIS A 148 -6.33 -54.79 0.66
C HIS A 148 -6.98 -55.29 -0.63
N SER A 149 -7.76 -54.47 -1.32
CA SER A 149 -8.36 -54.80 -2.61
C SER A 149 -7.57 -54.14 -3.76
N PRO A 150 -7.06 -54.91 -4.74
CA PRO A 150 -6.38 -54.36 -5.92
C PRO A 150 -7.24 -53.35 -6.69
N SER A 151 -8.51 -53.69 -6.87
CA SER A 151 -9.49 -52.86 -7.56
C SER A 151 -9.80 -51.54 -6.84
N LEU A 152 -9.90 -51.54 -5.50
CA LEU A 152 -10.08 -50.32 -4.72
C LEU A 152 -8.82 -49.47 -4.72
N ALA A 153 -7.64 -50.11 -4.61
CA ALA A 153 -6.36 -49.43 -4.75
C ALA A 153 -6.31 -48.63 -6.06
N GLN A 154 -6.67 -49.27 -7.19
CA GLN A 154 -6.73 -48.62 -8.50
C GLN A 154 -7.72 -47.45 -8.54
N ARG A 155 -8.98 -47.69 -8.15
CA ARG A 155 -10.06 -46.70 -8.26
C ARG A 155 -9.77 -45.47 -7.41
N VAL A 156 -9.27 -45.65 -6.20
CA VAL A 156 -8.93 -44.56 -5.30
C VAL A 156 -7.72 -43.78 -5.81
N THR A 157 -6.66 -44.44 -6.31
CA THR A 157 -5.52 -43.73 -6.93
C THR A 157 -5.99 -42.89 -8.13
N ASN A 158 -6.89 -43.41 -8.99
CA ASN A 158 -7.47 -42.66 -10.11
C ASN A 158 -8.32 -41.46 -9.64
N GLU A 159 -9.09 -41.62 -8.57
CA GLU A 159 -9.84 -40.51 -7.96
C GLU A 159 -8.89 -39.42 -7.46
N LEU A 160 -7.87 -39.81 -6.67
CA LEU A 160 -6.89 -38.89 -6.11
C LEU A 160 -6.12 -38.16 -7.21
N THR A 161 -5.74 -38.87 -8.29
CA THR A 161 -5.12 -38.31 -9.49
C THR A 161 -6.01 -37.24 -10.11
N SER A 162 -7.29 -37.56 -10.32
CA SER A 162 -8.27 -36.61 -10.89
C SER A 162 -8.48 -35.38 -9.99
N LEU A 163 -8.49 -35.59 -8.67
CA LEU A 163 -8.59 -34.53 -7.67
C LEU A 163 -7.35 -33.62 -7.73
N PHE A 164 -6.15 -34.20 -7.90
CA PHE A 164 -4.89 -33.47 -8.04
C PHE A 164 -4.85 -32.60 -9.28
N LEU A 165 -5.21 -33.15 -10.44
CA LEU A 165 -5.25 -32.41 -11.69
C LEU A 165 -6.25 -31.25 -11.62
N ARG A 166 -7.42 -31.47 -11.02
CA ARG A 166 -8.46 -30.45 -10.85
C ARG A 166 -8.04 -29.35 -9.87
N GLU A 167 -7.51 -29.72 -8.71
CA GLU A 167 -7.06 -28.77 -7.69
C GLU A 167 -5.89 -27.93 -8.21
N ASN A 168 -5.00 -28.51 -9.03
CA ASN A 168 -3.94 -27.74 -9.69
C ASN A 168 -4.52 -26.66 -10.61
N ILE A 169 -5.43 -27.02 -11.53
CA ILE A 169 -6.05 -26.05 -12.44
C ILE A 169 -6.76 -24.96 -11.63
N LYS A 170 -7.61 -25.36 -10.68
CA LYS A 170 -8.35 -24.43 -9.83
C LYS A 170 -7.42 -23.46 -9.09
N SER A 171 -6.41 -23.99 -8.40
CA SER A 171 -5.48 -23.18 -7.63
C SER A 171 -4.68 -22.20 -8.51
N ARG A 172 -4.32 -22.58 -9.73
CA ARG A 172 -3.60 -21.70 -10.67
C ARG A 172 -4.51 -20.60 -11.22
N THR A 173 -5.73 -20.95 -11.63
CA THR A 173 -6.71 -19.97 -12.11
C THR A 173 -7.04 -18.94 -11.01
N GLU A 174 -7.31 -19.40 -9.77
CA GLU A 174 -7.55 -18.50 -8.63
C GLU A 174 -6.34 -17.60 -8.33
N SER A 175 -5.12 -18.14 -8.39
CA SER A 175 -3.91 -17.34 -8.13
C SER A 175 -3.69 -16.27 -9.21
N ALA A 176 -3.88 -16.63 -10.48
CA ALA A 176 -3.75 -15.70 -11.59
C ALA A 176 -4.84 -14.61 -11.58
N GLU A 177 -6.08 -14.99 -11.28
CA GLU A 177 -7.19 -14.06 -11.10
C GLU A 177 -6.93 -13.09 -9.94
N ASN A 178 -6.54 -13.60 -8.77
CA ASN A 178 -6.23 -12.76 -7.61
C ASN A 178 -5.07 -11.78 -7.89
N ALA A 179 -4.04 -12.23 -8.62
CA ALA A 179 -2.92 -11.36 -9.00
C ALA A 179 -3.36 -10.25 -9.98
N ALA A 180 -4.17 -10.59 -10.99
CA ALA A 180 -4.72 -9.63 -11.93
C ALA A 180 -5.63 -8.61 -11.24
N LEU A 181 -6.51 -9.07 -10.33
CA LEU A 181 -7.38 -8.21 -9.53
C LEU A 181 -6.58 -7.23 -8.66
N PHE A 182 -5.57 -7.73 -7.92
CA PHE A 182 -4.72 -6.88 -7.08
C PHE A 182 -4.02 -5.78 -7.90
N LEU A 183 -3.43 -6.13 -9.05
CA LEU A 183 -2.75 -5.17 -9.91
C LEU A 183 -3.72 -4.15 -10.52
N SER A 184 -4.93 -4.58 -10.89
CA SER A 184 -5.97 -3.69 -11.41
C SER A 184 -6.47 -2.70 -10.36
N GLU A 185 -6.66 -3.14 -9.12
CA GLU A 185 -7.02 -2.26 -8.01
C GLU A 185 -5.90 -1.25 -7.68
N GLU A 186 -4.65 -1.69 -7.65
CA GLU A 186 -3.52 -0.80 -7.40
C GLU A 186 -3.31 0.21 -8.54
N ALA A 187 -3.47 -0.22 -9.80
CA ALA A 187 -3.44 0.68 -10.97
C ALA A 187 -4.52 1.76 -10.87
N ARG A 188 -5.75 1.38 -10.49
CA ARG A 188 -6.86 2.32 -10.28
C ARG A 188 -6.56 3.32 -9.17
N ARG A 189 -6.06 2.82 -8.02
CA ARG A 189 -5.68 3.67 -6.88
C ARG A 189 -4.59 4.68 -7.25
N LEU A 190 -3.56 4.25 -7.98
CA LEU A 190 -2.49 5.14 -8.44
C LEU A 190 -3.01 6.18 -9.44
N LYS A 191 -3.92 5.80 -10.34
CA LYS A 191 -4.58 6.72 -11.27
C LYS A 191 -5.39 7.80 -10.53
N GLU A 192 -6.20 7.40 -9.56
CA GLU A 192 -6.98 8.33 -8.73
C GLU A 192 -6.07 9.26 -7.92
N LYS A 193 -5.01 8.73 -7.30
CA LYS A 193 -4.00 9.54 -6.61
C LYS A 193 -3.33 10.55 -7.55
N GLY A 194 -2.99 10.13 -8.77
CA GLY A 194 -2.43 11.01 -9.80
C GLY A 194 -3.39 12.16 -10.17
N GLN A 195 -4.68 11.87 -10.32
CA GLN A 195 -5.70 12.90 -10.59
C GLN A 195 -5.86 13.87 -9.42
N GLN A 196 -5.83 13.37 -8.17
CA GLN A 196 -5.87 14.23 -6.98
C GLN A 196 -4.64 15.13 -6.89
N LEU A 197 -3.44 14.61 -7.17
CA LEU A 197 -2.20 15.40 -7.20
C LEU A 197 -2.22 16.45 -8.30
N GLN A 198 -2.75 16.13 -9.48
CA GLN A 198 -2.93 17.11 -10.57
C GLN A 198 -3.88 18.24 -10.17
N ALA A 199 -5.02 17.92 -9.54
CA ALA A 199 -5.95 18.92 -9.04
C ALA A 199 -5.31 19.79 -7.95
N THR A 200 -4.62 19.17 -6.99
CA THR A 200 -3.89 19.87 -5.92
C THR A 200 -2.82 20.79 -6.49
N LEU A 201 -2.08 20.35 -7.52
CA LEU A 201 -1.06 21.14 -8.19
C LEU A 201 -1.67 22.33 -8.94
N ALA A 202 -2.83 22.14 -9.58
CA ALA A 202 -3.56 23.22 -10.24
C ALA A 202 -4.02 24.28 -9.23
N ASP A 203 -4.66 23.87 -8.14
CA ASP A 203 -5.07 24.75 -7.05
C ASP A 203 -3.87 25.48 -6.40
N PHE A 204 -2.75 24.78 -6.24
CA PHE A 204 -1.52 25.35 -5.70
C PHE A 204 -0.96 26.42 -6.64
N LYS A 205 -0.94 26.16 -7.96
CA LYS A 205 -0.52 27.16 -8.96
C LYS A 205 -1.42 28.39 -8.94
N GLU A 206 -2.74 28.19 -8.88
CA GLU A 206 -3.72 29.28 -8.87
C GLU A 206 -3.55 30.20 -7.65
N LYS A 207 -3.38 29.63 -6.45
CA LYS A 207 -3.20 30.40 -5.22
C LYS A 207 -1.86 31.15 -5.15
N ASN A 208 -0.84 30.66 -5.85
CA ASN A 208 0.54 31.17 -5.75
C ASN A 208 1.10 31.77 -7.05
N LEU A 209 0.24 32.18 -8.01
CA LEU A 209 0.62 32.70 -9.34
C LEU A 209 1.83 33.65 -9.36
N ARG A 210 1.91 34.58 -8.40
CA ARG A 210 2.98 35.60 -8.32
C ARG A 210 4.23 35.15 -7.57
N GLN A 211 4.22 33.98 -6.96
CA GLN A 211 5.31 33.45 -6.14
C GLN A 211 5.98 32.23 -6.80
N LEU A 212 5.46 31.80 -7.96
CA LEU A 212 6.03 30.72 -8.76
C LEU A 212 7.40 31.11 -9.36
N PRO A 213 8.29 30.13 -9.62
CA PRO A 213 9.59 30.37 -10.23
C PRO A 213 9.51 31.14 -11.56
N GLU A 214 8.48 30.83 -12.36
CA GLU A 214 8.20 31.46 -13.65
C GLU A 214 7.90 32.97 -13.52
N ALA A 215 7.33 33.40 -12.38
CA ALA A 215 7.01 34.79 -12.09
C ALA A 215 8.19 35.57 -11.47
N ASN A 216 9.20 34.89 -10.92
CA ASN A 216 10.30 35.55 -10.20
C ASN A 216 11.10 36.51 -11.06
N GLN A 217 11.40 36.12 -12.30
CA GLN A 217 12.15 36.98 -13.22
C GLN A 217 11.36 38.25 -13.54
N LEU A 218 10.06 38.12 -13.78
CA LEU A 218 9.16 39.26 -14.03
C LEU A 218 9.05 40.16 -12.80
N ASN A 219 8.86 39.57 -11.62
CA ASN A 219 8.80 40.29 -10.34
C ASN A 219 10.08 41.09 -10.07
N GLN A 220 11.26 40.52 -10.35
CA GLN A 220 12.54 41.21 -10.19
C GLN A 220 12.67 42.39 -11.17
N GLN A 221 12.23 42.22 -12.41
CA GLN A 221 12.21 43.31 -13.39
C GLN A 221 11.26 44.44 -12.97
N GLU A 222 10.05 44.11 -12.53
CA GLU A 222 9.07 45.08 -12.03
C GLU A 222 9.60 45.79 -10.76
N LEU A 223 10.20 45.04 -9.84
CA LEU A 223 10.83 45.59 -8.64
C LEU A 223 11.93 46.60 -8.98
N ASN A 224 12.80 46.28 -9.95
CA ASN A 224 13.85 47.18 -10.42
C ASN A 224 13.27 48.44 -11.08
N ALA A 225 12.22 48.29 -11.90
CA ALA A 225 11.53 49.42 -12.52
C ALA A 225 10.90 50.34 -11.47
N LEU A 226 10.22 49.78 -10.46
CA LEU A 226 9.61 50.55 -9.37
C LEU A 226 10.66 51.22 -8.48
N ASN A 227 11.80 50.57 -8.21
CA ASN A 227 12.91 51.20 -7.49
C ASN A 227 13.46 52.42 -8.26
N ASN A 228 13.62 52.30 -9.58
CA ASN A 228 14.06 53.42 -10.41
C ASN A 228 13.01 54.54 -10.44
N GLN A 229 11.72 54.19 -10.52
CA GLN A 229 10.63 55.15 -10.41
C GLN A 229 10.63 55.86 -9.05
N LEU A 230 10.87 55.13 -7.96
CA LEU A 230 10.95 55.70 -6.61
C LEU A 230 12.10 56.71 -6.49
N LEU A 231 13.27 56.41 -7.07
CA LEU A 231 14.40 57.34 -7.14
C LEU A 231 14.04 58.60 -7.94
N SER A 232 13.34 58.45 -9.06
CA SER A 232 12.89 59.59 -9.86
C SER A 232 11.88 60.47 -9.11
N LEU A 233 10.93 59.86 -8.38
CA LEU A 233 9.97 60.56 -7.53
C LEU A 233 10.66 61.25 -6.35
N ASP A 234 11.71 60.67 -5.76
CA ASP A 234 12.50 61.31 -4.71
C ASP A 234 13.18 62.58 -5.23
N SER A 235 13.79 62.50 -6.41
CA SER A 235 14.40 63.66 -7.07
C SER A 235 13.37 64.75 -7.43
N GLN A 236 12.21 64.36 -7.96
CA GLN A 236 11.14 65.30 -8.31
C GLN A 236 10.56 65.99 -7.08
N GLU A 237 10.30 65.23 -6.02
CA GLU A 237 9.77 65.81 -4.78
C GLU A 237 10.76 66.79 -4.17
N ARG A 238 12.06 66.45 -4.10
CA ARG A 238 13.09 67.39 -3.63
C ARG A 238 13.13 68.67 -4.46
N SER A 239 13.14 68.55 -5.80
CA SER A 239 13.13 69.71 -6.69
C SER A 239 11.89 70.58 -6.50
N THR A 240 10.70 69.99 -6.33
CA THR A 240 9.46 70.74 -6.13
C THR A 240 9.39 71.33 -4.73
N GLN A 241 9.94 70.65 -3.73
CA GLN A 241 10.07 71.16 -2.35
C GLN A 241 10.98 72.38 -2.31
N ASP A 242 12.16 72.32 -2.96
CA ASP A 242 13.08 73.45 -3.08
C ASP A 242 12.41 74.64 -3.79
N ARG A 243 11.66 74.37 -4.86
CA ARG A 243 10.85 75.39 -5.56
C ARG A 243 9.78 75.99 -4.64
N ARG A 244 9.10 75.17 -3.83
CA ARG A 244 8.10 75.64 -2.85
C ARG A 244 8.76 76.58 -1.83
N TYR A 245 9.89 76.18 -1.23
CA TYR A 245 10.62 77.01 -0.29
C TYR A 245 11.13 78.32 -0.91
N TYR A 246 11.58 78.27 -2.16
CA TYR A 246 11.96 79.47 -2.90
C TYR A 246 10.78 80.42 -3.10
N LEU A 247 9.62 79.91 -3.53
CA LEU A 247 8.40 80.69 -3.71
C LEU A 247 7.87 81.23 -2.37
N GLU A 248 7.89 80.45 -1.29
CA GLU A 248 7.56 80.90 0.07
C GLU A 248 8.48 82.06 0.50
N GLY A 249 9.78 81.94 0.25
CA GLY A 249 10.76 82.98 0.55
C GLY A 249 10.52 84.27 -0.25
N GLN A 250 10.17 84.17 -1.55
CA GLN A 250 9.79 85.33 -2.36
C GLN A 250 8.49 85.97 -1.90
N LEU A 251 7.48 85.16 -1.56
CA LEU A 251 6.18 85.63 -1.10
C LEU A 251 6.31 86.37 0.23
N ALA A 252 7.20 85.92 1.12
CA ALA A 252 7.47 86.58 2.41
C ALA A 252 8.11 87.97 2.28
N GLN A 253 8.72 88.29 1.12
CA GLN A 253 9.32 89.60 0.85
C GLN A 253 8.36 90.59 0.17
N ILE A 254 7.17 90.14 -0.24
CA ILE A 254 6.21 90.95 -0.99
C ILE A 254 5.00 91.25 -0.10
N GLU A 255 4.67 92.52 0.05
CA GLU A 255 3.48 92.92 0.80
C GLU A 255 2.20 92.47 0.06
N PRO A 256 1.23 91.83 0.76
CA PRO A 256 0.00 91.34 0.16
C PRO A 256 -0.86 92.44 -0.50
N ASN A 257 -0.75 93.66 0.01
CA ASN A 257 -1.52 94.81 -0.45
C ASN A 257 -0.57 95.95 -0.80
N THR A 258 -0.45 96.28 -2.08
CA THR A 258 0.41 97.38 -2.55
C THR A 258 -0.40 98.35 -3.40
N ALA A 259 -0.32 99.64 -3.11
CA ALA A 259 -0.94 100.67 -3.94
C ALA A 259 -0.38 100.59 -5.38
N THR A 260 -1.20 100.19 -6.33
CA THR A 260 -0.81 100.14 -7.75
C THR A 260 -0.81 101.55 -8.34
N PHE A 261 0.26 101.90 -9.07
CA PHE A 261 0.38 103.17 -9.79
C PHE A 261 0.49 102.88 -11.29
N GLY A 262 -0.30 103.58 -12.11
CA GLY A 262 -0.34 103.39 -13.56
C GLY A 262 0.85 104.05 -14.25
N ALA A 263 1.05 103.75 -15.53
CA ALA A 263 2.17 104.22 -16.36
C ALA A 263 2.34 105.75 -16.44
N ALA A 264 1.35 106.54 -16.01
CA ALA A 264 1.36 108.00 -15.94
C ALA A 264 1.63 108.56 -14.53
N GLY A 265 2.02 107.74 -13.55
CA GLY A 265 2.27 108.17 -12.16
C GLY A 265 1.03 108.36 -11.29
N ASN A 266 -0.17 108.13 -11.83
CA ASN A 266 -1.42 108.20 -11.08
C ASN A 266 -1.71 106.87 -10.37
N ARG A 267 -2.12 106.93 -9.10
CA ARG A 267 -2.56 105.77 -8.33
C ARG A 267 -3.77 105.13 -9.04
N VAL A 268 -3.64 103.87 -9.41
CA VAL A 268 -4.74 103.07 -9.95
C VAL A 268 -5.52 102.56 -8.75
N PHE A 269 -6.62 103.24 -8.47
CA PHE A 269 -7.55 102.82 -7.43
C PHE A 269 -8.25 101.53 -7.89
N GLY A 270 -8.14 100.47 -7.10
CA GLY A 270 -8.93 99.26 -7.32
C GLY A 270 -10.43 99.58 -7.25
N MET A 271 -11.28 98.71 -7.79
CA MET A 271 -12.74 98.90 -7.76
C MET A 271 -13.27 99.19 -6.34
N ARG A 272 -12.66 98.60 -5.30
CA ARG A 272 -12.93 98.86 -3.87
C ARG A 272 -12.50 100.24 -3.37
N ASP A 273 -11.38 100.78 -3.83
CA ASP A 273 -10.94 102.14 -3.48
C ASP A 273 -11.84 103.20 -4.14
N ARG A 274 -12.23 102.97 -5.40
CA ARG A 274 -13.20 103.81 -6.13
C ARG A 274 -14.57 103.83 -5.44
N LEU A 275 -15.02 102.68 -4.95
CA LEU A 275 -16.24 102.57 -4.15
C LEU A 275 -16.14 103.38 -2.86
N LYS A 276 -15.02 103.29 -2.13
CA LYS A 276 -14.81 104.01 -0.86
C LYS A 276 -14.78 105.53 -1.06
N GLU A 277 -14.21 106.01 -2.16
CA GLU A 277 -14.22 107.42 -2.53
C GLU A 277 -15.63 107.90 -2.91
N LEU A 278 -16.35 107.15 -3.77
CA LEU A 278 -17.73 107.47 -4.13
C LEU A 278 -18.66 107.45 -2.91
N GLN A 279 -18.49 106.49 -1.99
CA GLN A 279 -19.19 106.44 -0.71
C GLN A 279 -18.83 107.61 0.21
N GLY A 280 -17.60 108.12 0.16
CA GLY A 280 -17.19 109.33 0.89
C GLY A 280 -17.78 110.62 0.30
N GLN A 281 -17.96 110.68 -1.02
CA GLN A 281 -18.55 111.82 -1.72
C GLN A 281 -20.09 111.82 -1.67
N TYR A 282 -20.73 110.64 -1.57
CA TYR A 282 -22.19 110.48 -1.57
C TYR A 282 -22.93 111.27 -0.48
N PRO A 283 -22.50 111.29 0.81
CA PRO A 283 -23.11 112.11 1.86
C PRO A 283 -23.01 113.61 1.58
N SER A 284 -21.89 114.07 1.00
CA SER A 284 -21.69 115.49 0.65
C SER A 284 -22.60 115.93 -0.51
N LEU A 285 -22.96 115.00 -1.39
CA LEU A 285 -23.89 115.22 -2.50
C LEU A 285 -25.35 115.24 -2.00
N LEU A 286 -25.71 114.33 -1.08
CA LEU A 286 -27.02 114.32 -0.39
C LEU A 286 -27.24 115.55 0.50
N ALA A 287 -26.17 116.15 1.03
CA ALA A 287 -26.26 117.40 1.78
C ALA A 287 -26.64 118.61 0.90
N ARG A 288 -26.45 118.52 -0.43
CA ARG A 288 -26.71 119.61 -1.39
C ARG A 288 -27.89 119.36 -2.32
N TYR A 289 -28.23 118.10 -2.58
CA TYR A 289 -29.26 117.68 -3.53
C TYR A 289 -30.22 116.66 -2.90
N SER A 290 -31.49 116.68 -3.33
CA SER A 290 -32.50 115.73 -2.85
C SER A 290 -32.26 114.31 -3.41
N ASP A 291 -32.82 113.30 -2.73
CA ASP A 291 -32.60 111.87 -3.03
C ASP A 291 -33.04 111.42 -4.44
N ASN A 292 -33.84 112.26 -5.14
CA ASN A 292 -34.30 112.05 -6.51
C ASN A 292 -33.52 112.87 -7.57
N HIS A 293 -32.48 113.62 -7.18
CA HIS A 293 -31.68 114.40 -8.12
C HIS A 293 -30.89 113.48 -9.08
N PRO A 294 -30.81 113.79 -10.40
CA PRO A 294 -30.17 112.91 -11.39
C PRO A 294 -28.75 112.49 -11.01
N ASP A 295 -27.94 113.40 -10.44
CA ASP A 295 -26.56 113.12 -10.05
C ASP A 295 -26.45 112.22 -8.81
N VAL A 296 -27.38 112.35 -7.87
CA VAL A 296 -27.47 111.47 -6.68
C VAL A 296 -27.90 110.07 -7.10
N VAL A 297 -28.88 109.96 -8.00
CA VAL A 297 -29.32 108.68 -8.55
C VAL A 297 -28.21 108.01 -9.37
N LYS A 298 -27.45 108.78 -10.15
CA LYS A 298 -26.32 108.27 -10.95
C LYS A 298 -25.22 107.75 -10.04
N MET A 299 -24.79 108.54 -9.05
CA MET A 299 -23.77 108.12 -8.08
C MET A 299 -24.23 106.93 -7.24
N ARG A 300 -25.51 106.90 -6.83
CA ARG A 300 -26.11 105.75 -6.14
C ARG A 300 -26.06 104.49 -6.99
N ARG A 301 -26.44 104.56 -8.27
CA ARG A 301 -26.36 103.43 -9.21
C ARG A 301 -24.92 102.98 -9.44
N GLU A 302 -23.97 103.90 -9.51
CA GLU A 302 -22.55 103.60 -9.71
C GLU A 302 -21.96 102.91 -8.47
N ILE A 303 -22.27 103.40 -7.26
CA ILE A 303 -21.98 102.76 -5.98
C ILE A 303 -22.62 101.37 -5.92
N GLU A 304 -23.89 101.24 -6.29
CA GLU A 304 -24.63 99.97 -6.25
C GLU A 304 -24.09 98.96 -7.25
N SER A 305 -23.65 99.41 -8.43
CA SER A 305 -23.02 98.56 -9.46
C SER A 305 -21.64 98.07 -9.00
N LEU A 306 -20.82 98.97 -8.44
CA LEU A 306 -19.53 98.61 -7.89
C LEU A 306 -19.70 97.69 -6.67
N GLN A 307 -20.69 97.92 -5.81
CA GLN A 307 -21.03 97.03 -4.69
C GLN A 307 -21.43 95.62 -5.15
N LYS A 308 -22.19 95.51 -6.25
CA LYS A 308 -22.57 94.21 -6.84
C LYS A 308 -21.39 93.46 -7.42
N GLU A 309 -20.47 94.15 -8.11
CA GLU A 309 -19.24 93.53 -8.66
C GLU A 309 -18.23 93.13 -7.58
N ILE A 310 -18.19 93.85 -6.47
CA ILE A 310 -17.23 93.67 -5.38
C ILE A 310 -17.67 92.61 -4.35
N GLY A 311 -18.92 92.16 -4.41
CA GLY A 311 -19.46 91.03 -3.63
C GLY A 311 -19.52 91.21 -2.10
N SER A 312 -19.16 92.38 -1.55
CA SER A 312 -18.87 92.54 -0.12
C SER A 312 -19.86 93.40 0.67
N SER A 313 -21.11 93.54 0.21
CA SER A 313 -22.18 94.12 1.04
C SER A 313 -23.56 93.55 0.76
N THR A 314 -23.63 92.34 0.17
CA THR A 314 -24.91 91.66 -0.03
C THR A 314 -25.53 91.30 1.33
N ASP A 315 -24.73 90.83 2.29
CA ASP A 315 -25.23 90.35 3.59
C ASP A 315 -25.88 91.41 4.47
N LEU A 316 -25.30 92.61 4.61
CA LEU A 316 -25.88 93.67 5.46
C LEU A 316 -27.16 94.27 4.84
N ASN A 317 -27.23 94.36 3.52
CA ASN A 317 -28.41 94.87 2.82
C ASN A 317 -29.54 93.83 2.73
N THR A 318 -29.22 92.54 2.56
CA THR A 318 -30.23 91.46 2.66
C THR A 318 -30.76 91.33 4.07
N MET A 319 -29.91 91.41 5.10
CA MET A 319 -30.33 91.41 6.50
C MET A 319 -31.22 92.63 6.83
N ASN A 320 -30.93 93.81 6.27
CA ASN A 320 -31.77 94.99 6.44
C ASN A 320 -33.14 94.86 5.73
N ALA A 321 -33.17 94.25 4.53
CA ALA A 321 -34.40 93.96 3.81
C ALA A 321 -35.27 92.92 4.55
N GLU A 322 -34.64 91.85 5.08
CA GLU A 322 -35.32 90.83 5.90
C GLU A 322 -35.83 91.40 7.23
N LEU A 323 -35.06 92.29 7.87
CA LEU A 323 -35.51 92.98 9.06
C LEU A 323 -36.74 93.86 8.76
N THR A 324 -36.75 94.53 7.62
CA THR A 324 -37.87 95.38 7.18
C THR A 324 -39.13 94.56 6.92
N ASP A 325 -39.02 93.41 6.22
CA ASP A 325 -40.14 92.48 6.02
C ASP A 325 -40.67 91.94 7.35
N LYS A 326 -39.78 91.48 8.25
CA LYS A 326 -40.20 90.94 9.55
C LYS A 326 -40.82 92.00 10.48
N ARG A 327 -40.33 93.25 10.44
CA ARG A 327 -40.95 94.38 11.16
C ARG A 327 -42.34 94.71 10.60
N ALA A 328 -42.51 94.70 9.28
CA ALA A 328 -43.81 94.92 8.65
C ALA A 328 -44.81 93.81 9.03
N ARG A 329 -44.38 92.55 9.03
CA ARG A 329 -45.19 91.41 9.49
C ARG A 329 -45.52 91.50 10.97
N LEU A 330 -44.57 91.90 11.81
CA LEU A 330 -44.79 92.14 13.24
C LEU A 330 -45.89 93.18 13.44
N ALA A 331 -45.79 94.33 12.78
CA ALA A 331 -46.79 95.40 12.87
C ALA A 331 -48.19 94.91 12.46
N SER A 332 -48.30 94.11 11.39
CA SER A 332 -49.58 93.53 10.96
C SER A 332 -50.14 92.48 11.94
N LEU A 333 -49.28 91.67 12.56
CA LEU A 333 -49.70 90.66 13.54
C LEU A 333 -50.12 91.31 14.86
N THR A 334 -49.46 92.39 15.28
CA THR A 334 -49.79 93.14 16.49
C THR A 334 -51.12 93.90 16.35
N GLU A 335 -51.54 94.23 15.13
CA GLU A 335 -52.87 94.81 14.86
C GLU A 335 -54.01 93.78 15.04
N GLN A 336 -53.73 92.49 14.84
CA GLN A 336 -54.71 91.40 14.91
C GLN A 336 -54.66 90.58 16.21
N TYR A 337 -53.50 90.53 16.86
CA TYR A 337 -53.25 89.73 18.07
C TYR A 337 -52.57 90.57 19.15
N SER A 338 -52.94 90.36 20.42
CA SER A 338 -52.29 91.06 21.55
C SER A 338 -50.82 90.66 21.71
N ASP A 339 -50.01 91.54 22.32
CA ASP A 339 -48.56 91.37 22.55
C ASP A 339 -48.15 90.07 23.26
N ARG A 340 -49.09 89.31 23.85
CA ARG A 340 -48.86 88.03 24.53
C ARG A 340 -49.07 86.79 23.64
N HIS A 341 -49.45 86.97 22.38
CA HIS A 341 -49.65 85.83 21.46
C HIS A 341 -48.31 85.18 21.09
N PRO A 342 -48.20 83.83 21.05
CA PRO A 342 -46.93 83.13 20.81
C PRO A 342 -46.22 83.58 19.52
N ASP A 343 -46.99 83.83 18.46
CA ASP A 343 -46.43 84.21 17.15
C ASP A 343 -45.90 85.64 17.13
N VAL A 344 -46.53 86.56 17.89
CA VAL A 344 -46.02 87.93 18.08
C VAL A 344 -44.72 87.88 18.86
N ILE A 345 -44.64 87.09 19.93
CA ILE A 345 -43.42 86.93 20.74
C ILE A 345 -42.28 86.31 19.91
N ASN A 346 -42.58 85.31 19.09
CA ASN A 346 -41.58 84.66 18.24
C ASN A 346 -41.06 85.61 17.15
N LEU A 347 -41.95 86.36 16.51
CA LEU A 347 -41.58 87.31 15.48
C LEU A 347 -40.86 88.53 16.09
N GLN A 348 -41.26 88.97 17.28
CA GLN A 348 -40.57 90.02 18.06
C GLN A 348 -39.14 89.59 18.38
N LYS A 349 -38.94 88.35 18.86
CA LYS A 349 -37.60 87.80 19.11
C LYS A 349 -36.74 87.76 17.85
N GLN A 350 -37.31 87.37 16.71
CA GLN A 350 -36.59 87.34 15.42
C GLN A 350 -36.21 88.76 14.95
N VAL A 351 -37.11 89.73 15.11
CA VAL A 351 -36.83 91.14 14.80
C VAL A 351 -35.73 91.68 15.71
N THR A 352 -35.81 91.44 17.02
CA THR A 352 -34.79 91.90 17.98
C THR A 352 -33.44 91.20 17.76
N SER A 353 -33.40 89.91 17.40
CA SER A 353 -32.15 89.23 17.11
C SER A 353 -31.50 89.71 15.81
N LEU A 354 -32.31 89.98 14.77
CA LEU A 354 -31.82 90.60 13.53
C LEU A 354 -31.35 92.05 13.78
N GLU A 355 -32.06 92.83 14.60
CA GLU A 355 -31.62 94.16 15.02
C GLU A 355 -30.29 94.12 15.78
N GLN A 356 -30.14 93.18 16.72
CA GLN A 356 -28.89 92.99 17.46
C GLN A 356 -27.76 92.56 16.53
N ALA A 357 -28.00 91.62 15.61
CA ALA A 357 -27.02 91.21 14.60
C ALA A 357 -26.62 92.37 13.68
N MET A 358 -27.55 93.27 13.33
CA MET A 358 -27.26 94.49 12.57
C MET A 358 -26.43 95.51 13.37
N VAL A 359 -26.70 95.66 14.67
CA VAL A 359 -25.94 96.56 15.55
C VAL A 359 -24.54 96.00 15.85
N GLU A 360 -24.40 94.68 16.01
CA GLU A 360 -23.10 94.01 16.15
C GLU A 360 -22.30 94.06 14.84
N GLY A 361 -22.95 93.84 13.69
CA GLY A 361 -22.35 94.02 12.37
C GLY A 361 -21.92 95.46 12.08
N ALA A 362 -22.60 96.46 12.66
CA ALA A 362 -22.22 97.87 12.56
C ALA A 362 -21.09 98.28 13.51
N LYS A 363 -20.88 97.58 14.63
CA LYS A 363 -19.86 97.90 15.64
C LYS A 363 -18.46 97.40 15.31
N ASN A 364 -18.31 96.44 14.37
CA ASN A 364 -17.02 95.94 13.90
C ASN A 364 -16.95 95.90 12.35
N PRO A 365 -16.74 97.04 11.67
CA PRO A 365 -16.64 97.09 10.20
C PRO A 365 -15.35 96.46 9.63
N THR A 366 -14.41 96.06 10.50
CA THR A 366 -13.04 95.69 10.12
C THR A 366 -12.62 94.27 10.50
N ALA A 367 -13.47 93.49 11.19
CA ALA A 367 -13.04 92.22 11.79
C ALA A 367 -13.22 90.97 10.90
N ASN A 368 -13.97 91.06 9.79
CA ASN A 368 -14.09 89.99 8.80
C ASN A 368 -13.73 90.50 7.40
N ILE A 369 -12.60 91.21 7.29
CA ILE A 369 -11.97 91.43 6.00
C ILE A 369 -10.97 90.29 5.82
N ASN A 370 -11.39 89.18 5.22
CA ASN A 370 -10.45 88.38 4.45
C ASN A 370 -10.03 89.28 3.29
N LEU A 371 -8.97 90.09 3.49
CA LEU A 371 -8.36 90.85 2.41
C LEU A 371 -7.79 89.83 1.43
N GLU A 372 -8.52 89.61 0.34
CA GLU A 372 -7.92 89.01 -0.85
C GLU A 372 -6.79 89.95 -1.30
N PRO A 373 -5.54 89.46 -1.36
CA PRO A 373 -4.39 90.25 -1.78
C PRO A 373 -4.65 90.87 -3.16
N ASP A 374 -4.45 92.18 -3.31
CA ASP A 374 -4.69 92.90 -4.57
C ASP A 374 -3.42 93.10 -5.43
N ASN A 375 -2.26 92.76 -4.87
CA ASN A 375 -0.98 92.84 -5.56
C ASN A 375 -0.86 91.72 -6.63
N PRO A 376 -0.80 92.05 -7.94
CA PRO A 376 -0.73 91.04 -9.00
C PRO A 376 0.50 90.12 -8.90
N ALA A 377 1.63 90.64 -8.41
CA ALA A 377 2.84 89.84 -8.20
C ALA A 377 2.67 88.85 -7.03
N TYR A 378 1.96 89.26 -5.97
CA TYR A 378 1.63 88.39 -4.85
C TYR A 378 0.65 87.28 -5.26
N ILE A 379 -0.42 87.61 -6.00
CA ILE A 379 -1.41 86.64 -6.46
C ILE A 379 -0.76 85.58 -7.36
N THR A 380 0.09 86.00 -8.29
CA THR A 380 0.78 85.08 -9.22
C THR A 380 1.75 84.16 -8.49
N LEU A 381 2.54 84.67 -7.54
CA LEU A 381 3.43 83.84 -6.71
C LEU A 381 2.66 82.90 -5.78
N LYS A 382 1.56 83.36 -5.18
CA LYS A 382 0.68 82.52 -4.34
C LYS A 382 0.06 81.39 -5.16
N ALA A 383 -0.43 81.66 -6.36
CA ALA A 383 -0.96 80.62 -7.25
C ALA A 383 0.12 79.60 -7.66
N GLN A 384 1.34 80.06 -7.95
CA GLN A 384 2.48 79.15 -8.22
C GLN A 384 2.87 78.31 -7.00
N LEU A 385 2.81 78.90 -5.80
CA LEU A 385 3.07 78.21 -4.54
C LEU A 385 2.01 77.13 -4.27
N GLU A 386 0.72 77.46 -4.45
CA GLU A 386 -0.38 76.51 -4.32
C GLU A 386 -0.24 75.36 -5.33
N ALA A 387 0.10 75.66 -6.58
CA ALA A 387 0.39 74.64 -7.59
C ALA A 387 1.54 73.71 -7.16
N ALA A 388 2.69 74.27 -6.74
CA ALA A 388 3.82 73.47 -6.24
C ALA A 388 3.46 72.64 -5.00
N SER A 389 2.62 73.16 -4.11
CA SER A 389 2.14 72.42 -2.94
C SER A 389 1.20 71.27 -3.30
N SER A 390 0.37 71.45 -4.34
CA SER A 390 -0.50 70.42 -4.88
C SER A 390 0.30 69.33 -5.58
N ASP A 391 1.30 69.72 -6.37
CA ASP A 391 2.23 68.80 -7.03
C ASP A 391 2.96 67.93 -5.99
N LEU A 392 3.46 68.53 -4.90
CA LEU A 392 4.07 67.78 -3.79
C LEU A 392 3.14 66.75 -3.17
N LYS A 393 1.88 67.10 -2.90
CA LYS A 393 0.89 66.13 -2.37
C LYS A 393 0.66 64.98 -3.35
N SER A 394 0.61 65.27 -4.65
CA SER A 394 0.42 64.23 -5.68
C SER A 394 1.63 63.30 -5.80
N LEU A 395 2.85 63.84 -5.68
CA LEU A 395 4.10 63.09 -5.69
C LEU A 395 4.20 62.21 -4.44
N GLU A 396 3.86 62.75 -3.26
CA GLU A 396 3.84 62.01 -2.00
C GLU A 396 2.85 60.85 -2.06
N TYR A 397 1.63 61.09 -2.55
CA TYR A 397 0.63 60.05 -2.76
C TYR A 397 1.15 58.93 -3.68
N THR A 398 1.74 59.30 -4.83
CA THR A 398 2.29 58.35 -5.80
C THR A 398 3.45 57.55 -5.20
N ARG A 399 4.34 58.21 -4.44
CA ARG A 399 5.45 57.57 -3.74
C ARG A 399 4.97 56.49 -2.76
N VAL A 400 3.92 56.77 -1.98
CA VAL A 400 3.35 55.80 -1.04
C VAL A 400 2.84 54.57 -1.79
N GLN A 401 2.11 54.76 -2.89
CA GLN A 401 1.63 53.65 -3.74
C GLN A 401 2.77 52.80 -4.31
N VAL A 402 3.81 53.45 -4.85
CA VAL A 402 4.99 52.76 -5.39
C VAL A 402 5.73 51.99 -4.29
N ARG A 403 5.91 52.58 -3.10
CA ARG A 403 6.53 51.90 -1.95
C ARG A 403 5.72 50.68 -1.51
N GLN A 404 4.40 50.80 -1.43
CA GLN A 404 3.54 49.66 -1.09
C GLN A 404 3.71 48.52 -2.10
N ARG A 405 3.74 48.84 -3.39
CA ARG A 405 3.93 47.86 -4.46
C ARG A 405 5.30 47.18 -4.41
N ILE A 406 6.36 47.93 -4.09
CA ILE A 406 7.72 47.41 -3.85
C ILE A 406 7.70 46.41 -2.70
N GLU A 407 7.06 46.73 -1.57
CA GLU A 407 6.98 45.82 -0.42
C GLU A 407 6.17 44.55 -0.72
N GLU A 408 5.06 44.66 -1.45
CA GLU A 408 4.29 43.50 -1.93
C GLU A 408 5.16 42.55 -2.78
N LEU A 409 5.93 43.10 -3.75
CA LEU A 409 6.83 42.31 -4.59
C LEU A 409 7.99 41.70 -3.79
N ARG A 410 8.57 42.44 -2.84
CA ARG A 410 9.61 41.93 -1.94
C ARG A 410 9.11 40.75 -1.13
N GLN A 411 7.91 40.85 -0.55
CA GLN A 411 7.31 39.74 0.20
C GLN A 411 7.09 38.50 -0.67
N ASN A 412 6.59 38.68 -1.89
CA ASN A 412 6.42 37.58 -2.84
C ASN A 412 7.76 36.90 -3.19
N LEU A 413 8.80 37.69 -3.46
CA LEU A 413 10.13 37.19 -3.75
C LEU A 413 10.78 36.47 -2.55
N MET A 414 10.53 36.94 -1.32
CA MET A 414 11.01 36.28 -0.10
C MET A 414 10.33 34.93 0.16
N GLN A 415 9.03 34.81 -0.15
CA GLN A 415 8.29 33.56 0.04
C GLN A 415 8.49 32.57 -1.11
N SER A 416 8.93 33.05 -2.28
CA SER A 416 9.06 32.22 -3.47
C SER A 416 9.89 30.93 -3.29
N PRO A 417 11.05 30.91 -2.61
CA PRO A 417 11.81 29.67 -2.43
C PRO A 417 11.05 28.56 -1.67
N LEU A 418 10.17 28.94 -0.73
CA LEU A 418 9.34 27.98 0.00
C LEU A 418 8.24 27.43 -0.90
N VAL A 419 7.57 28.32 -1.65
CA VAL A 419 6.54 27.95 -2.62
C VAL A 419 7.11 27.09 -3.75
N GLU A 420 8.33 27.41 -4.20
CA GLU A 420 9.06 26.63 -5.20
C GLU A 420 9.37 25.22 -4.68
N LYS A 421 9.84 25.10 -3.44
CA LYS A 421 10.05 23.79 -2.82
C LYS A 421 8.77 22.96 -2.81
N ASP A 422 7.68 23.50 -2.28
CA ASP A 422 6.40 22.79 -2.18
C ASP A 422 5.84 22.42 -3.57
N TYR A 423 6.02 23.30 -4.55
CA TYR A 423 5.70 23.03 -5.95
C TYR A 423 6.51 21.86 -6.52
N MET A 424 7.83 21.87 -6.31
CA MET A 424 8.72 20.81 -6.79
C MET A 424 8.42 19.47 -6.13
N ASP A 425 8.10 19.47 -4.83
CA ASP A 425 7.69 18.27 -4.09
C ASP A 425 6.40 17.68 -4.70
N LEU A 426 5.39 18.51 -5.01
CA LEU A 426 4.16 18.07 -5.67
C LEU A 426 4.40 17.53 -7.09
N VAL A 427 5.24 18.20 -7.88
CA VAL A 427 5.60 17.76 -9.23
C VAL A 427 6.34 16.43 -9.18
N GLN A 428 7.29 16.27 -8.25
CA GLN A 428 8.03 15.03 -8.08
C GLN A 428 7.12 13.89 -7.65
N GLU A 429 6.21 14.11 -6.70
CA GLU A 429 5.25 13.10 -6.25
C GLU A 429 4.27 12.70 -7.38
N LEU A 430 3.82 13.66 -8.19
CA LEU A 430 3.01 13.38 -9.38
C LEU A 430 3.78 12.52 -10.40
N ASN A 431 5.04 12.88 -10.69
CA ASN A 431 5.89 12.12 -11.60
C ASN A 431 6.15 10.70 -11.10
N ASN A 432 6.48 10.55 -9.81
CA ASN A 432 6.66 9.24 -9.16
C ASN A 432 5.38 8.40 -9.24
N THR A 433 4.23 9.01 -8.96
CA THR A 433 2.92 8.33 -9.02
C THR A 433 2.61 7.88 -10.45
N ASN A 434 2.87 8.71 -11.46
CA ASN A 434 2.69 8.37 -12.87
C ASN A 434 3.63 7.24 -13.32
N GLN A 435 4.89 7.26 -12.91
CA GLN A 435 5.84 6.18 -13.21
C GLN A 435 5.41 4.85 -12.57
N ARG A 436 4.98 4.89 -11.30
CA ARG A 436 4.43 3.70 -10.63
C ARG A 436 3.16 3.21 -11.31
N TYR A 437 2.25 4.10 -11.71
CA TYR A 437 1.04 3.76 -12.44
C TYR A 437 1.38 3.04 -13.76
N GLN A 438 2.31 3.57 -14.55
CA GLN A 438 2.76 2.95 -15.80
C GLN A 438 3.36 1.55 -15.55
N ALA A 439 4.21 1.41 -14.54
CA ALA A 439 4.82 0.13 -14.19
C ALA A 439 3.80 -0.90 -13.70
N VAL A 440 2.84 -0.49 -12.88
CA VAL A 440 1.76 -1.37 -12.39
C VAL A 440 0.80 -1.72 -13.51
N SER A 441 0.43 -0.77 -14.38
CA SER A 441 -0.46 -1.02 -15.52
C SER A 441 0.17 -1.97 -16.56
N ALA A 442 1.48 -1.86 -16.80
CA ALA A 442 2.19 -2.83 -17.64
C ALA A 442 2.14 -4.24 -17.03
N ARG A 443 2.39 -4.36 -15.71
CA ARG A 443 2.28 -5.64 -15.00
C ARG A 443 0.85 -6.17 -14.93
N GLU A 444 -0.16 -5.30 -14.82
CA GLU A 444 -1.57 -5.66 -14.88
C GLU A 444 -1.88 -6.32 -16.23
N MET A 445 -1.43 -5.72 -17.34
CA MET A 445 -1.60 -6.30 -18.67
C MET A 445 -0.92 -7.67 -18.80
N GLU A 446 0.31 -7.81 -18.30
CA GLU A 446 1.02 -9.10 -18.24
C GLU A 446 0.23 -10.13 -17.42
N ALA A 447 -0.31 -9.74 -16.26
CA ALA A 447 -1.09 -10.61 -15.39
C ALA A 447 -2.44 -11.01 -16.01
N GLN A 448 -3.10 -10.10 -16.74
CA GLN A 448 -4.34 -10.41 -17.48
C GLN A 448 -4.08 -11.41 -18.62
N ILE A 449 -2.97 -11.26 -19.34
CA ILE A 449 -2.56 -12.24 -20.35
C ILE A 449 -2.27 -13.59 -19.69
N ALA A 450 -1.53 -13.60 -18.57
CA ALA A 450 -1.25 -14.82 -17.81
C ALA A 450 -2.55 -15.50 -17.32
N GLN A 451 -3.50 -14.73 -16.77
CA GLN A 451 -4.81 -15.22 -16.37
C GLN A 451 -5.55 -15.85 -17.55
N GLN A 452 -5.57 -15.20 -18.71
CA GLN A 452 -6.21 -15.72 -19.91
C GLN A 452 -5.53 -17.03 -20.38
N LEU A 453 -4.20 -17.12 -20.30
CA LEU A 453 -3.46 -18.36 -20.62
C LEU A 453 -3.78 -19.50 -19.65
N GLU A 454 -4.00 -19.22 -18.36
CA GLU A 454 -4.46 -20.21 -17.38
C GLU A 454 -5.89 -20.69 -17.69
N ILE A 455 -6.79 -19.77 -18.05
CA ILE A 455 -8.17 -20.10 -18.46
C ILE A 455 -8.17 -20.99 -19.72
N GLU A 456 -7.31 -20.67 -20.68
CA GLU A 456 -7.14 -21.45 -21.92
C GLU A 456 -6.31 -22.73 -21.73
N LYS A 457 -5.83 -23.03 -20.50
CA LYS A 457 -5.00 -24.20 -20.17
C LYS A 457 -3.69 -24.28 -21.00
N LYS A 458 -3.12 -23.12 -21.34
CA LYS A 458 -1.87 -22.97 -22.10
C LYS A 458 -0.65 -22.64 -21.22
N GLY A 459 -0.81 -22.66 -19.90
CA GLY A 459 0.29 -22.58 -18.94
C GLY A 459 0.88 -23.95 -18.58
N GLU A 460 1.83 -23.96 -17.65
CA GLU A 460 2.38 -25.18 -17.04
C GLU A 460 1.27 -26.11 -16.54
N ARG A 461 1.22 -27.35 -17.03
CA ARG A 461 0.13 -28.26 -16.70
C ARG A 461 0.67 -29.59 -16.18
N PHE A 462 -0.11 -30.16 -15.27
CA PHE A 462 0.09 -31.53 -14.85
C PHE A 462 -0.59 -32.44 -15.87
N THR A 463 0.20 -33.28 -16.54
CA THR A 463 -0.31 -34.27 -17.47
C THR A 463 -0.14 -35.66 -16.90
N LEU A 464 -1.17 -36.48 -17.08
CA LEU A 464 -1.12 -37.88 -16.65
C LEU A 464 -0.31 -38.65 -17.70
N ILE A 465 0.87 -39.17 -17.31
CA ILE A 465 1.63 -40.08 -18.16
C ILE A 465 1.12 -41.50 -17.98
N ASP A 466 1.15 -41.98 -16.74
CA ASP A 466 0.84 -43.37 -16.41
C ASP A 466 -0.40 -43.40 -15.50
N PRO A 467 -1.57 -43.85 -16.00
CA PRO A 467 -2.79 -43.94 -15.22
C PRO A 467 -2.67 -45.02 -14.15
N ALA A 468 -3.52 -44.96 -13.11
CA ALA A 468 -3.49 -45.96 -12.07
C ALA A 468 -3.97 -47.32 -12.59
N GLN A 469 -3.10 -48.33 -12.47
CA GLN A 469 -3.36 -49.70 -12.91
C GLN A 469 -3.70 -50.61 -11.72
N GLU A 470 -4.45 -51.67 -11.99
CA GLU A 470 -4.76 -52.67 -10.97
C GLU A 470 -3.51 -53.51 -10.67
N PRO A 471 -3.00 -53.50 -9.42
CA PRO A 471 -1.80 -54.23 -9.07
C PRO A 471 -2.02 -55.74 -9.10
N LEU A 472 -1.15 -56.45 -9.82
CA LEU A 472 -1.20 -57.91 -9.96
C LEU A 472 -0.59 -58.63 -8.75
N GLU A 473 0.35 -58.00 -8.06
CA GLU A 473 1.07 -58.59 -6.92
C GLU A 473 0.97 -57.70 -5.68
N PRO A 474 0.90 -58.28 -4.48
CA PRO A 474 0.87 -57.51 -3.24
C PRO A 474 2.25 -56.93 -2.91
N VAL A 475 2.29 -55.66 -2.51
CA VAL A 475 3.52 -54.97 -2.09
C VAL A 475 3.97 -55.40 -0.69
N SER A 476 3.01 -55.78 0.17
CA SER A 476 3.33 -56.24 1.53
C SER A 476 2.29 -57.25 2.04
N PRO A 477 2.68 -58.13 2.98
CA PRO A 477 4.06 -58.39 3.41
C PRO A 477 4.87 -59.16 2.35
N ASN A 478 6.19 -58.97 2.33
CA ASN A 478 7.07 -59.76 1.47
C ASN A 478 7.13 -61.21 2.01
N ARG A 479 6.27 -62.07 1.46
CA ARG A 479 6.12 -63.47 1.91
C ARG A 479 7.43 -64.25 1.80
N MET A 480 8.23 -63.99 0.77
CA MET A 480 9.54 -64.63 0.60
C MET A 480 10.53 -64.22 1.70
N ALA A 481 10.51 -62.95 2.12
CA ALA A 481 11.33 -62.49 3.23
C ALA A 481 10.90 -63.13 4.56
N ILE A 482 9.60 -63.27 4.82
CA ILE A 482 9.09 -63.95 6.03
C ILE A 482 9.49 -65.42 6.04
N LEU A 483 9.34 -66.13 4.92
CA LEU A 483 9.73 -67.54 4.81
C LEU A 483 11.24 -67.73 4.98
N PHE A 484 12.05 -66.86 4.37
CA PHE A 484 13.51 -66.90 4.49
C PHE A 484 13.95 -66.65 5.94
N LEU A 485 13.45 -65.58 6.56
CA LEU A 485 13.75 -65.26 7.95
C LEU A 485 13.27 -66.38 8.89
N GLY A 486 12.09 -66.93 8.62
CA GLY A 486 11.53 -68.07 9.32
C GLY A 486 12.40 -69.32 9.23
N MET A 487 12.95 -69.61 8.05
CA MET A 487 13.89 -70.71 7.85
C MET A 487 15.20 -70.50 8.64
N VAL A 488 15.76 -69.30 8.60
CA VAL A 488 16.97 -68.95 9.37
C VAL A 488 16.72 -69.12 10.87
N LEU A 489 15.59 -68.63 11.37
CA LEU A 489 15.18 -68.79 12.77
C LEU A 489 14.92 -70.26 13.12
N ALA A 490 14.35 -71.05 12.22
CA ALA A 490 14.13 -72.48 12.42
C ALA A 490 15.45 -73.24 12.58
N ILE A 491 16.45 -72.94 11.73
CA ILE A 491 17.79 -73.54 11.83
C ILE A 491 18.46 -73.13 13.14
N ALA A 492 18.49 -71.82 13.44
CA ALA A 492 19.11 -71.29 14.66
C ALA A 492 18.44 -71.85 15.92
N GLY A 493 17.10 -71.92 15.94
CA GLY A 493 16.33 -72.51 17.03
C GLY A 493 16.57 -74.01 17.19
N GLY A 494 16.72 -74.74 16.09
CA GLY A 494 17.10 -76.15 16.08
C GLY A 494 18.47 -76.42 16.70
N PHE A 495 19.50 -75.67 16.27
CA PHE A 495 20.83 -75.78 16.85
C PHE A 495 20.89 -75.28 18.30
N GLY A 496 20.18 -74.19 18.62
CA GLY A 496 20.08 -73.65 19.97
C GLY A 496 19.43 -74.63 20.95
N ALA A 497 18.38 -75.34 20.53
CA ALA A 497 17.75 -76.38 21.33
C ALA A 497 18.65 -77.60 21.54
N VAL A 498 19.49 -77.97 20.56
CA VAL A 498 20.53 -79.01 20.75
C VAL A 498 21.57 -78.54 21.75
N ALA A 499 22.08 -77.32 21.62
CA ALA A 499 23.08 -76.76 22.54
C ALA A 499 22.54 -76.64 23.97
N GLY A 500 21.34 -76.09 24.15
CA GLY A 500 20.68 -76.02 25.46
C GLY A 500 20.37 -77.41 26.03
N GLY A 501 19.93 -78.35 25.19
CA GLY A 501 19.72 -79.73 25.59
C GLY A 501 20.99 -80.46 26.01
N GLU A 502 22.16 -80.05 25.49
CA GLU A 502 23.47 -80.57 25.91
C GLU A 502 23.95 -79.91 27.19
N MET A 503 23.78 -78.59 27.36
CA MET A 503 24.14 -77.89 28.60
C MET A 503 23.37 -78.38 29.83
N LEU A 504 22.13 -78.85 29.62
CA LEU A 504 21.29 -79.44 30.67
C LEU A 504 21.56 -80.93 30.92
N ASP A 505 22.35 -81.59 30.07
CA ASP A 505 22.70 -83.00 30.23
C ASP A 505 24.01 -83.16 31.02
N ALA A 506 23.89 -83.43 32.31
CA ALA A 506 25.03 -83.63 33.21
C ALA A 506 25.67 -85.04 33.10
N THR A 507 25.30 -85.85 32.11
CA THR A 507 25.74 -87.24 32.02
C THR A 507 27.13 -87.35 31.35
N ILE A 508 28.04 -88.11 31.97
CA ILE A 508 29.41 -88.30 31.49
C ILE A 508 29.42 -89.36 30.38
N HIS A 509 29.67 -88.95 29.14
CA HIS A 509 29.53 -89.81 27.95
C HIS A 509 30.83 -90.09 27.18
N SER A 510 31.95 -89.51 27.60
CA SER A 510 33.23 -89.64 26.90
C SER A 510 34.33 -90.06 27.86
N GLU A 511 35.21 -90.96 27.40
CA GLU A 511 36.42 -91.37 28.13
C GLU A 511 37.26 -90.17 28.54
N LYS A 512 37.33 -89.13 27.70
CA LYS A 512 38.03 -87.87 27.98
C LYS A 512 37.41 -87.07 29.12
N ALA A 513 36.08 -87.11 29.27
CA ALA A 513 35.37 -86.42 30.34
C ALA A 513 35.63 -87.09 31.72
N ILE A 514 35.81 -88.41 31.73
CA ILE A 514 36.24 -89.18 32.91
C ILE A 514 37.66 -88.78 33.32
N VAL A 515 38.60 -88.67 32.35
CA VAL A 515 39.98 -88.21 32.60
C VAL A 515 40.04 -86.79 33.16
N SER A 516 39.22 -85.87 32.64
CA SER A 516 39.21 -84.48 33.12
C SER A 516 38.62 -84.31 34.52
N ILE A 517 37.70 -85.18 34.94
CA ILE A 517 37.05 -85.09 36.26
C ILE A 517 37.86 -85.83 37.33
N LEU A 518 38.38 -87.02 37.01
CA LEU A 518 39.06 -87.90 37.96
C LEU A 518 40.58 -87.81 37.90
N GLY A 519 41.16 -87.15 36.89
CA GLY A 519 42.61 -86.99 36.71
C GLY A 519 43.35 -88.25 36.24
N VAL A 520 42.63 -89.36 36.04
CA VAL A 520 43.19 -90.67 35.67
C VAL A 520 42.56 -91.23 34.40
N GLY A 521 43.39 -91.84 33.54
CA GLY A 521 42.98 -92.50 32.32
C GLY A 521 42.21 -93.80 32.58
N PRO A 522 41.08 -94.06 31.90
CA PRO A 522 40.40 -95.36 32.00
C PRO A 522 41.29 -96.47 31.40
N LEU A 523 41.41 -97.61 32.11
CA LEU A 523 42.26 -98.75 31.71
C LEU A 523 41.71 -99.53 30.51
N ALA A 524 40.38 -99.58 30.36
CA ALA A 524 39.71 -100.20 29.22
C ALA A 524 38.29 -99.64 29.10
N SER A 525 37.86 -99.33 27.87
CA SER A 525 36.48 -98.98 27.56
C SER A 525 35.75 -100.24 27.10
N ILE A 526 34.66 -100.61 27.77
CA ILE A 526 33.76 -101.65 27.25
C ILE A 526 32.83 -100.98 26.25
N PRO A 527 32.93 -101.29 24.95
CA PRO A 527 32.02 -100.71 23.98
C PRO A 527 30.61 -101.19 24.29
N TYR A 528 29.67 -100.25 24.39
CA TYR A 528 28.27 -100.58 24.56
C TYR A 528 27.77 -101.40 23.36
N MET A 529 27.58 -102.70 23.56
CA MET A 529 27.04 -103.60 22.55
C MET A 529 25.51 -103.53 22.60
N GLN A 530 24.93 -102.82 21.63
CA GLN A 530 23.47 -102.74 21.48
C GLN A 530 22.86 -104.13 21.28
N SER A 531 21.83 -104.45 22.06
CA SER A 531 21.07 -105.71 21.92
C SER A 531 20.33 -105.75 20.58
N ARG A 532 20.19 -106.95 19.97
CA ARG A 532 19.42 -107.14 18.73
C ARG A 532 17.96 -106.66 18.86
N MET A 533 17.36 -106.76 20.05
CA MET A 533 16.01 -106.24 20.32
C MET A 533 15.98 -104.70 20.32
N GLU A 534 16.98 -104.07 20.92
CA GLU A 534 17.10 -102.61 21.04
C GLU A 534 17.38 -101.94 19.68
N ASN A 535 18.20 -102.58 18.84
CA ASN A 535 18.44 -102.13 17.46
C ASN A 535 17.19 -102.27 16.58
N SER A 536 16.34 -103.28 16.83
CA SER A 536 15.06 -103.44 16.11
C SER A 536 14.04 -102.34 16.48
N GLN A 537 13.94 -101.97 17.77
CA GLN A 537 13.09 -100.86 18.22
C GLN A 537 13.62 -99.50 17.74
N ALA A 538 14.94 -99.28 17.79
CA ALA A 538 15.56 -98.07 17.26
C ALA A 538 15.33 -97.94 15.74
N ARG A 539 15.44 -99.03 14.97
CA ARG A 539 15.10 -99.07 13.53
C ARG A 539 13.62 -98.84 13.27
N ARG A 540 12.72 -99.39 14.10
CA ARG A 540 11.27 -99.14 13.99
C ARG A 540 10.92 -97.69 14.29
N GLN A 541 11.51 -97.10 15.33
CA GLN A 541 11.34 -95.68 15.65
C GLN A 541 11.99 -94.78 14.60
N GLN A 542 13.16 -95.14 14.07
CA GLN A 542 13.79 -94.44 12.93
C GLN A 542 12.94 -94.53 11.68
N GLY A 543 12.36 -95.69 11.39
CA GLY A 543 11.42 -95.90 10.29
C GLY A 543 10.16 -95.07 10.46
N MET A 544 9.55 -95.05 11.65
CA MET A 544 8.40 -94.18 11.94
C MET A 544 8.75 -92.69 11.84
N LEU A 545 9.95 -92.27 12.26
CA LEU A 545 10.40 -90.89 12.12
C LEU A 545 10.65 -90.53 10.65
N LEU A 546 11.21 -91.43 9.86
CA LEU A 546 11.39 -91.25 8.41
C LEU A 546 10.06 -91.22 7.67
N VAL A 547 9.10 -92.08 8.05
CA VAL A 547 7.74 -92.07 7.49
C VAL A 547 7.00 -90.81 7.91
N ALA A 548 7.13 -90.35 9.15
CA ALA A 548 6.54 -89.09 9.60
C ALA A 548 7.19 -87.87 8.90
N LEU A 549 8.49 -87.89 8.68
CA LEU A 549 9.21 -86.85 7.94
C LEU A 549 8.79 -86.85 6.46
N ALA A 550 8.75 -88.02 5.82
CA ALA A 550 8.28 -88.18 4.45
C ALA A 550 6.81 -87.76 4.32
N GLY A 551 5.95 -88.16 5.26
CA GLY A 551 4.56 -87.72 5.34
C GLY A 551 4.43 -86.21 5.51
N GLY A 552 5.26 -85.60 6.36
CA GLY A 552 5.32 -84.14 6.52
C GLY A 552 5.78 -83.43 5.26
N ILE A 553 6.77 -83.97 4.54
CA ILE A 553 7.24 -83.43 3.24
C ILE A 553 6.13 -83.52 2.19
N VAL A 554 5.46 -84.67 2.08
CA VAL A 554 4.33 -84.85 1.14
C VAL A 554 3.18 -83.93 1.48
N LEU A 555 2.85 -83.77 2.77
CA LEU A 555 1.82 -82.84 3.23
C LEU A 555 2.20 -81.38 2.92
N ALA A 556 3.46 -81.00 3.13
CA ALA A 556 3.98 -79.68 2.80
C ALA A 556 3.96 -79.42 1.29
N MET A 557 4.32 -80.41 0.47
CA MET A 557 4.21 -80.34 -1.00
C MET A 557 2.76 -80.22 -1.46
N ALA A 558 1.83 -80.94 -0.84
CA ALA A 558 0.40 -80.83 -1.13
C ALA A 558 -0.18 -79.47 -0.74
N LEU A 559 0.18 -78.95 0.45
CA LEU A 559 -0.17 -77.60 0.88
C LEU A 559 0.39 -76.55 -0.07
N PHE A 560 1.65 -76.70 -0.51
CA PHE A 560 2.27 -75.80 -1.47
C PHE A 560 1.55 -75.80 -2.82
N HIS A 561 1.20 -76.99 -3.33
CA HIS A 561 0.45 -77.16 -4.58
C HIS A 561 -0.89 -76.40 -4.55
N TRP A 562 -1.60 -76.45 -3.41
CA TRP A 562 -2.96 -75.92 -3.31
C TRP A 562 -3.04 -74.45 -2.90
N LEU A 563 -2.11 -73.95 -2.08
CA LEU A 563 -2.14 -72.56 -1.58
C LEU A 563 -1.34 -71.56 -2.42
N PHE A 564 -0.28 -72.00 -3.10
CA PHE A 564 0.61 -71.08 -3.82
C PHE A 564 0.49 -71.26 -5.32
N MET A 565 0.78 -72.46 -5.81
CA MET A 565 1.01 -72.71 -7.22
C MET A 565 1.04 -74.21 -7.49
N PRO A 566 0.40 -74.70 -8.57
CA PRO A 566 0.53 -76.09 -8.97
C PRO A 566 2.01 -76.46 -9.18
N LEU A 567 2.45 -77.58 -8.60
CA LEU A 567 3.83 -78.08 -8.58
C LEU A 567 4.47 -78.18 -9.98
N ASP A 568 3.66 -78.48 -10.99
CA ASP A 568 3.98 -78.47 -12.41
C ASP A 568 4.39 -77.08 -12.92
N VAL A 569 3.64 -76.04 -12.54
CA VAL A 569 3.95 -74.67 -12.94
C VAL A 569 5.18 -74.16 -12.17
N PHE A 570 5.35 -74.55 -10.89
CA PHE A 570 6.55 -74.22 -10.11
C PHE A 570 7.81 -74.84 -10.73
N TRP A 571 7.74 -76.11 -11.13
CA TRP A 571 8.82 -76.81 -11.81
C TRP A 571 9.19 -76.13 -13.13
N TYR A 572 8.19 -75.66 -13.88
CA TYR A 572 8.41 -74.90 -15.12
C TYR A 572 9.09 -73.54 -14.88
N LYS A 573 8.68 -72.79 -13.85
CA LYS A 573 9.37 -71.54 -13.45
C LYS A 573 10.81 -71.80 -13.01
N LEU A 574 11.05 -72.87 -12.25
CA LEU A 574 12.37 -73.21 -11.75
C LEU A 574 13.31 -73.63 -12.89
N LEU A 575 12.84 -74.45 -13.84
CA LEU A 575 13.56 -74.76 -15.07
C LEU A 575 13.86 -73.51 -15.90
N ARG A 576 12.92 -72.56 -15.98
CA ARG A 576 13.13 -71.30 -16.69
C ARG A 576 14.19 -70.41 -16.03
N VAL A 577 14.29 -70.40 -14.70
CA VAL A 577 15.33 -69.63 -13.97
C VAL A 577 16.69 -70.31 -14.06
N VAL A 578 16.74 -71.65 -14.05
CA VAL A 578 18.00 -72.40 -14.05
C VAL A 578 18.56 -72.61 -15.46
N PHE A 579 17.70 -72.76 -16.47
CA PHE A 579 18.11 -73.04 -17.86
C PHE A 579 17.74 -71.94 -18.86
N GLY A 580 16.94 -70.95 -18.47
CA GLY A 580 16.49 -69.83 -19.31
C GLY A 580 17.18 -68.51 -18.98
N GLY A 581 18.48 -68.55 -18.70
CA GLY A 581 19.31 -67.35 -18.67
C GLY A 581 19.65 -66.90 -20.09
N HIS A 582 18.72 -66.16 -20.72
CA HIS A 582 18.99 -65.10 -21.69
C HIS A 582 17.76 -64.18 -21.79
#